data_AF-A0A380P3G5-F1
#
_entry.id   AF-A0A380P3G5-F1
#
_cell.length_a   1.000
_cell.length_b   1.000
_cell.length_c   1.000
_cell.angle_alpha   90.00
_cell.angle_beta   90.00
_cell.angle_gamma   90.00
#
_symmetry.space_group_name_H-M   'P 1'
#
loop_
_entity.id
_entity.type
_entity.pdbx_description
1 polymer ?
#
loop_
_entity_poly.entity_id
_entity_poly.type
_entity_poly.pdbx_seq_one_letter_code
_entity_poly.pdbx_strand_id
1 'polypeptide(L)' 'MRGYEVLNNPFLNKGTGFTEVEREELGLVGLLPSHVQSIDEQANQAYAQYQTKQQTWKSGFTFHKF' A
#
# COMPACT_ATOMS: atom_id res chain seq x y z
N MET A 1 17.42 -12.06 -5.87
CA MET A 1 16.74 -10.93 -5.25
C MET A 1 15.81 -11.46 -4.16
N ARG A 2 15.96 -11.03 -2.91
CA ARG A 2 15.17 -11.51 -1.76
C ARG A 2 14.93 -10.39 -0.74
N GLY A 3 13.98 -10.58 0.17
CA GLY A 3 13.68 -9.64 1.25
C GLY A 3 13.35 -8.24 0.73
N TYR A 4 13.94 -7.22 1.37
CA TYR A 4 13.74 -5.82 0.99
C TYR A 4 14.13 -5.50 -0.45
N GLU A 5 15.04 -6.25 -1.08
CA GLU A 5 15.38 -6.01 -2.49
C GLU A 5 14.13 -6.16 -3.37
N VAL A 6 13.33 -7.23 -3.15
CA VAL A 6 12.09 -7.49 -3.89
C VAL A 6 11.02 -6.44 -3.62
N LEU A 7 10.92 -5.98 -2.36
CA LEU A 7 9.95 -4.96 -1.96
C LEU A 7 10.30 -3.58 -2.55
N ASN A 8 11.59 -3.30 -2.74
CA ASN A 8 12.05 -2.02 -3.28
C ASN A 8 12.03 -1.96 -4.82
N ASN A 9 11.77 -3.08 -5.50
CA ASN A 9 11.60 -3.09 -6.95
C ASN A 9 10.11 -2.98 -7.32
N PRO A 10 9.65 -1.85 -7.88
CA PRO A 10 8.23 -1.65 -8.19
C PRO A 10 7.68 -2.60 -9.26
N PHE A 11 8.53 -3.21 -10.08
CA PHE A 11 8.10 -4.20 -11.08
C PHE A 11 7.87 -5.59 -10.49
N LEU A 12 8.45 -5.89 -9.31
CA LEU A 12 8.33 -7.19 -8.65
C LEU A 12 7.48 -7.14 -7.38
N ASN A 13 7.35 -5.97 -6.75
CA ASN A 13 6.65 -5.80 -5.49
C ASN A 13 5.13 -5.96 -5.68
N LYS A 14 4.57 -7.01 -5.07
CA LYS A 14 3.11 -7.26 -4.97
C LYS A 14 2.49 -6.75 -3.67
N GLY A 15 3.30 -6.18 -2.77
CA GLY A 15 2.92 -5.77 -1.43
C GLY A 15 2.35 -6.94 -0.63
N THR A 16 1.19 -6.74 -0.02
CA THR A 16 0.43 -7.79 0.68
C THR A 16 -0.08 -8.90 -0.23
N GLY A 17 0.01 -8.75 -1.56
CA GLY A 17 -0.42 -9.74 -2.54
C GLY A 17 0.56 -10.89 -2.79
N PHE A 18 1.73 -10.91 -2.14
CA PHE A 18 2.56 -12.12 -2.12
C PHE A 18 1.82 -13.22 -1.33
N THR A 19 1.68 -14.40 -1.96
CA THR A 19 1.16 -15.61 -1.32
C THR A 19 2.06 -16.08 -0.18
N GLU A 20 1.56 -16.92 0.71
CA GLU A 20 2.37 -17.48 1.81
C GLU A 20 3.61 -18.20 1.30
N VAL A 21 3.47 -19.02 0.25
CA VAL A 21 4.58 -19.74 -0.39
C VAL A 21 5.62 -18.77 -0.96
N GLU A 22 5.19 -17.75 -1.73
CA GLU A 22 6.12 -16.74 -2.25
C GLU A 22 6.85 -15.99 -1.11
N ARG A 23 6.16 -15.71 0.00
CA ARG A 23 6.77 -15.04 1.15
C ARG A 23 7.85 -15.90 1.80
N GLU A 24 7.67 -17.21 1.89
CA GLU A 24 8.71 -18.14 2.36
C GLU A 24 9.90 -18.16 1.40
N GLU A 25 9.65 -18.36 0.11
CA GLU A 25 10.70 -18.48 -0.93
C GLU A 25 11.53 -17.20 -1.10
N LEU A 26 10.89 -16.04 -0.95
CA LEU A 26 11.51 -14.71 -1.11
C LEU A 26 12.04 -14.14 0.22
N GLY A 27 11.80 -14.79 1.36
CA GLY A 27 12.24 -14.30 2.67
C GLY A 27 11.49 -13.06 3.14
N LEU A 28 10.16 -13.04 2.97
CA LEU A 28 9.26 -11.94 3.33
C LEU A 28 8.42 -12.23 4.58
N VAL A 29 8.52 -13.43 5.15
CA VAL A 29 7.85 -13.78 6.41
C VAL A 29 8.30 -12.82 7.51
N GLY A 30 7.33 -12.17 8.16
CA GLY A 30 7.58 -11.14 9.19
C GLY A 30 7.86 -9.73 8.65
N LEU A 31 8.07 -9.54 7.34
CA LEU A 31 8.27 -8.22 6.73
C LEU A 31 6.97 -7.58 6.22
N LEU A 32 5.92 -8.38 6.04
CA LEU A 32 4.62 -7.95 5.53
C LEU A 32 3.52 -8.23 6.58
N PRO A 33 2.44 -7.44 6.61
CA PRO A 33 1.24 -7.78 7.37
C PRO A 33 0.75 -9.20 7.04
N SER A 34 0.21 -9.92 8.03
CA SER A 34 -0.12 -11.35 7.89
C SER A 34 -1.16 -11.66 6.82
N HIS A 35 -2.12 -10.77 6.59
CA HIS A 35 -3.16 -10.98 5.60
C HIS A 35 -2.60 -10.90 4.17
N VAL A 36 -2.89 -11.92 3.36
CA VAL A 36 -2.64 -11.93 1.92
C VAL A 36 -3.84 -11.32 1.22
N GLN A 37 -3.61 -10.28 0.41
CA GLN A 37 -4.67 -9.57 -0.30
C GLN A 37 -4.69 -9.94 -1.78
N SER A 38 -5.88 -10.11 -2.32
CA SER A 38 -6.10 -10.13 -3.76
C SER A 38 -5.88 -8.74 -4.38
N ILE A 39 -5.65 -8.71 -5.69
CA ILE A 39 -5.52 -7.45 -6.43
C ILE A 39 -6.78 -6.60 -6.36
N ASP A 40 -7.97 -7.23 -6.32
CA ASP A 40 -9.25 -6.52 -6.21
C ASP A 40 -9.41 -5.87 -4.84
N GLU A 41 -9.01 -6.53 -3.74
CA GLU A 41 -9.00 -5.93 -2.41
C GLU A 41 -8.03 -4.75 -2.33
N GLN A 42 -6.83 -4.89 -2.91
CA GLN A 42 -5.85 -3.81 -2.97
C GLN A 42 -6.40 -2.60 -3.76
N ALA A 43 -7.03 -2.85 -4.91
CA ALA A 43 -7.64 -1.82 -5.74
C ALA A 43 -8.80 -1.11 -5.02
N ASN A 44 -9.70 -1.87 -4.38
CA ASN A 44 -10.82 -1.34 -3.62
C ASN A 44 -10.35 -0.46 -2.45
N GLN A 45 -9.33 -0.89 -1.71
CA GLN A 45 -8.75 -0.11 -0.61
C GLN A 45 -8.08 1.17 -1.11
N ALA A 46 -7.28 1.09 -2.17
CA ALA A 46 -6.64 2.26 -2.76
C ALA A 46 -7.67 3.28 -3.26
N TYR A 47 -8.74 2.82 -3.90
CA TYR A 47 -9.83 3.67 -4.35
C TYR A 47 -10.59 4.31 -3.19
N ALA A 48 -10.92 3.55 -2.15
CA ALA A 48 -11.54 4.08 -0.94
C ALA A 48 -10.68 5.18 -0.28
N GLN A 49 -9.37 4.95 -0.15
CA GLN A 49 -8.42 5.95 0.38
C GLN A 49 -8.32 7.19 -0.52
N TYR A 50 -8.35 7.02 -1.83
CA TYR A 50 -8.39 8.14 -2.76
C TYR A 50 -9.64 9.02 -2.54
N GLN A 51 -10.80 8.40 -2.34
CA GLN A 51 -12.06 9.12 -2.12
C GLN A 51 -12.08 9.91 -0.81
N THR A 52 -11.43 9.42 0.26
CA THR A 52 -11.35 10.18 1.53
C THR A 52 -10.43 11.40 1.44
N LYS A 53 -9.47 11.41 0.51
CA LYS A 53 -8.48 12.49 0.35
C LYS A 53 -9.04 13.76 -0.30
N GLN A 54 -10.29 13.74 -0.79
CA GLN A 54 -10.97 14.87 -1.45
C GLN A 54 -11.29 16.06 -0.51
N GLN A 55 -11.05 15.98 0.80
CA GLN A 55 -11.41 17.04 1.76
C GLN A 55 -10.24 17.77 2.46
N THR A 56 -8.98 17.66 2.01
CA THR A 56 -7.85 18.31 2.75
C THR A 56 -7.20 19.52 2.08
N TRP A 57 -7.75 20.07 0.99
CA TRP A 57 -7.21 21.30 0.36
C TRP A 57 -8.01 22.58 0.64
N LYS A 58 -9.16 22.51 1.34
CA LYS A 58 -10.01 23.69 1.60
C LYS A 58 -10.01 24.21 3.05
N SER A 59 -9.32 23.54 3.97
CA SER A 59 -9.36 23.90 5.40
C SER A 59 -8.16 24.74 5.87
N GLY A 60 -7.21 25.07 4.96
CA GLY A 60 -5.97 25.80 5.28
C GLY A 60 -5.93 27.27 4.87
N PHE A 61 -6.97 27.80 4.21
CA PHE A 61 -7.03 29.20 3.77
C PHE A 61 -8.27 29.91 4.36
N THR A 62 -8.29 30.07 5.68
CA THR A 62 -9.16 31.08 6.29
C THR A 62 -8.45 32.43 6.12
N PHE A 63 -8.85 33.18 5.08
CA PHE A 63 -8.56 34.62 4.99
C PHE A 63 -9.13 35.30 6.24
N HIS A 64 -8.27 35.57 7.23
CA HIS A 64 -8.58 36.56 8.25
C HIS A 64 -8.32 37.93 7.63
N LYS A 65 -9.43 38.54 7.22
CA LYS A 65 -9.55 39.94 6.82
C LYS A 65 -8.91 40.85 7.89
N PHE A 66 -7.79 41.47 7.55
CA PHE A 66 -7.37 42.77 8.06
C PHE A 66 -6.78 43.56 6.89
#